data_AF-X1AYA0-F1
#
_entry.id   AF-X1AYA0-F1
#
_cell.length_a   1.000
_cell.length_b   1.000
_cell.length_c   1.000
_cell.angle_alpha   90.00
_cell.angle_beta   90.00
_cell.angle_gamma   90.00
#
_symmetry.space_group_name_H-M   'P 1'
#
loop_
_entity.id
_entity.type
_entity.pdbx_description
1 polymer ?
#
loop_
_entity_poly.entity_id
_entity_poly.type
_entity_poly.pdbx_seq_one_letter_code
_entity_poly.pdbx_strand_id
1 'polypeptide(L)'
;LDIIGLLRQKGAEVDYHDPFIPEIAHDDWILESVPDVIEGASAADCVVIVTNHTIYDYPRILAEAQLIIDTRNALRDGGRSDSKVVKL
;
A
#
# COMPACT_ATOMS: atom_id res chain seq x y z
N LEU A 1 13.12 1.91 -7.85
CA LEU A 1 12.77 0.51 -8.17
C LEU A 1 11.28 0.49 -8.44
N ASP A 2 10.87 0.05 -9.62
CA ASP A 2 9.47 -0.10 -9.98
C ASP A 2 8.86 -1.31 -9.26
N ILE A 3 8.33 -1.09 -8.06
CA ILE A 3 7.77 -2.16 -7.22
C ILE A 3 6.50 -2.72 -7.86
N ILE A 4 5.68 -1.86 -8.49
CA ILE A 4 4.41 -2.26 -9.10
C ILE A 4 4.67 -3.21 -10.27
N GLY A 5 5.55 -2.83 -11.21
CA GLY A 5 5.90 -3.69 -12.35
C GLY A 5 6.49 -5.03 -11.90
N LEU A 6 7.38 -5.03 -10.90
CA LEU A 6 7.97 -6.27 -10.35
C LEU A 6 6.93 -7.19 -9.70
N LEU A 7 5.95 -6.65 -8.99
CA LEU A 7 4.86 -7.43 -8.38
C LEU A 7 3.95 -8.03 -9.46
N ARG A 8 3.55 -7.22 -10.45
CA ARG A 8 2.74 -7.69 -11.58
C ARG A 8 3.46 -8.75 -12.40
N GLN A 9 4.77 -8.60 -12.64
CA GLN A 9 5.60 -9.62 -13.32
C GLN A 9 5.62 -10.95 -12.55
N LYS A 10 5.51 -10.92 -11.23
CA LYS A 10 5.40 -12.10 -10.37
C LYS A 10 3.99 -12.67 -10.29
N GLY A 11 3.02 -12.09 -11.01
CA GLY A 11 1.63 -12.53 -11.07
C GLY A 11 0.72 -11.93 -10.00
N ALA A 12 1.15 -10.86 -9.31
CA ALA A 12 0.27 -10.17 -8.37
C ALA A 12 -0.74 -9.28 -9.10
N GLU A 13 -1.97 -9.26 -8.61
CA GLU A 13 -2.93 -8.20 -8.90
C GLU A 13 -2.58 -6.99 -8.02
N VAL A 14 -2.44 -5.82 -8.63
CA VAL A 14 -1.95 -4.63 -7.94
C VAL A 14 -2.91 -3.47 -8.16
N ASP A 15 -3.56 -3.08 -7.08
CA ASP A 15 -4.26 -1.80 -6.97
C ASP A 15 -3.32 -0.74 -6.38
N TYR A 16 -3.56 0.51 -6.78
CA TYR A 16 -2.77 1.67 -6.38
C TYR A 16 -3.66 2.67 -5.66
N HIS A 17 -3.14 3.35 -4.64
CA HIS A 17 -3.79 4.53 -4.06
C HIS A 17 -2.77 5.62 -3.79
N ASP A 18 -3.04 6.84 -4.25
CA ASP A 18 -2.36 8.05 -3.80
C ASP A 18 -3.34 9.24 -3.80
N PRO A 19 -3.48 9.98 -2.69
CA PRO A 19 -4.44 11.07 -2.56
C PRO A 19 -4.11 12.28 -3.46
N PHE A 20 -2.89 12.35 -4.00
CA PHE A 20 -2.43 13.47 -4.82
C PHE A 20 -2.22 13.10 -6.28
N ILE A 21 -2.08 11.81 -6.59
CA ILE A 21 -1.80 11.31 -7.94
C ILE A 21 -2.91 10.33 -8.34
N PRO A 22 -3.90 10.79 -9.13
CA PRO A 22 -5.08 9.97 -9.46
C PRO A 22 -4.79 8.88 -10.48
N GLU A 23 -3.71 8.99 -11.26
CA GLU A 23 -3.32 8.03 -12.27
C GLU A 23 -1.80 7.96 -12.36
N ILE A 24 -1.27 6.74 -12.51
CA ILE A 24 0.12 6.50 -12.87
C ILE A 24 0.18 5.71 -14.17
N ALA A 25 1.09 6.12 -15.05
CA ALA A 25 1.40 5.42 -16.28
C ALA A 25 2.88 5.05 -16.27
N HIS A 26 3.19 3.77 -16.53
CA HIS A 26 4.56 3.28 -16.62
C HIS A 26 4.65 2.18 -17.67
N ASP A 27 5.62 2.31 -18.57
CA ASP A 27 5.80 1.45 -19.74
C ASP A 27 4.49 1.26 -20.52
N ASP A 28 3.93 0.05 -20.47
CA ASP A 28 2.77 -0.43 -21.21
C ASP A 28 1.53 -0.62 -20.33
N TRP A 29 1.55 -0.08 -19.10
CA TRP A 29 0.40 -0.13 -18.20
C TRP A 29 0.06 1.22 -17.56
N ILE A 30 -1.22 1.35 -17.22
CA ILE A 30 -1.80 2.49 -16.51
C ILE A 30 -2.55 1.92 -15.31
N LEU A 31 -2.44 2.57 -14.16
CA LEU A 31 -3.24 2.28 -12.97
C LEU A 31 -3.89 3.58 -12.49
N GLU A 32 -5.19 3.51 -12.24
CA GLU A 32 -5.93 4.56 -11.56
C GLU A 32 -5.84 4.34 -10.05
N SER A 33 -5.76 5.43 -9.31
CA SER A 33 -5.84 5.38 -7.85
C SER A 33 -7.24 4.92 -7.45
N VAL A 34 -7.31 3.86 -6.65
CA VAL A 34 -8.58 3.47 -6.02
C VAL A 34 -9.06 4.63 -5.14
N PRO A 35 -10.38 4.87 -5.08
CA PRO A 35 -10.93 6.06 -4.45
C PRO A 35 -10.92 5.98 -2.91
N ASP A 36 -11.02 4.78 -2.35
CA ASP A 36 -11.03 4.55 -0.91
C ASP A 36 -9.89 3.61 -0.51
N VAL A 37 -8.88 4.18 0.16
CA VAL A 37 -7.73 3.42 0.67
C VAL A 37 -8.12 2.36 1.70
N ILE A 38 -9.21 2.58 2.45
CA ILE A 38 -9.64 1.67 3.50
C ILE A 38 -10.34 0.46 2.88
N GLU A 39 -11.20 0.68 1.89
CA GLU A 39 -11.80 -0.41 1.12
C GLU A 39 -10.72 -1.24 0.41
N GLY A 40 -9.77 -0.58 -0.26
CA GLY A 40 -8.64 -1.25 -0.90
C GLY A 40 -7.77 -2.03 0.08
N ALA A 41 -7.48 -1.47 1.26
CA ALA A 41 -6.69 -2.16 2.29
C ALA A 41 -7.40 -3.40 2.86
N SER A 42 -8.72 -3.36 2.99
CA SER A 42 -9.53 -4.47 3.48
C SER A 42 -9.65 -5.61 2.46
N ALA A 43 -9.72 -5.26 1.17
CA ALA A 43 -9.84 -6.22 0.08
C ALA A 43 -8.51 -6.91 -0.29
N ALA A 44 -7.37 -6.26 -0.03
CA ALA A 44 -6.05 -6.78 -0.39
C ALA A 44 -5.52 -7.82 0.60
N ASP A 45 -4.90 -8.88 0.08
CA ASP A 45 -4.14 -9.85 0.89
C ASP A 45 -2.91 -9.20 1.55
N CYS A 46 -2.34 -8.17 0.93
CA CYS A 46 -1.15 -7.46 1.40
C CYS A 46 -1.15 -5.99 0.96
N VAL A 47 -0.91 -5.09 1.91
CA VAL A 47 -0.74 -3.65 1.68
C VAL A 47 0.74 -3.28 1.77
N VAL A 48 1.26 -2.57 0.77
CA VAL A 48 2.65 -2.10 0.77
C VAL A 48 2.67 -0.58 0.89
N ILE A 49 3.28 -0.06 1.95
CA ILE A 49 3.45 1.38 2.13
C ILE A 49 4.71 1.81 1.38
N VAL A 50 4.52 2.44 0.23
CA VAL A 50 5.61 2.92 -0.65
C VAL A 50 5.86 4.42 -0.49
N THR A 51 4.85 5.19 -0.07
CA THR A 51 4.96 6.63 0.21
C THR A 51 4.29 6.93 1.53
N ASN A 52 4.97 7.67 2.40
CA ASN A 52 4.43 8.05 3.70
C ASN A 52 3.75 9.42 3.62
N HIS A 53 2.47 9.43 3.25
CA HIS A 53 1.65 10.64 3.31
C HIS A 53 1.08 10.82 4.72
N THR A 54 1.20 12.02 5.28
CA THR A 54 0.71 12.32 6.64
C THR A 54 -0.81 12.42 6.74
N ILE A 55 -1.50 12.49 5.59
CA ILE A 55 -2.97 12.58 5.51
C ILE A 55 -3.65 11.24 5.83
N TYR A 56 -2.93 10.12 5.72
CA TYR A 56 -3.51 8.81 5.98
C TYR A 56 -3.77 8.55 7.46
N ASP A 57 -4.92 7.95 7.74
CA ASP A 57 -5.22 7.33 9.02
C ASP A 57 -4.57 5.94 9.07
N TYR A 58 -3.27 5.91 9.35
CA TYR A 58 -2.51 4.66 9.48
C TYR A 58 -3.05 3.70 10.54
N PRO A 59 -3.53 4.13 11.72
CA PRO A 59 -4.22 3.24 12.64
C PRO A 59 -5.41 2.52 12.02
N ARG A 60 -6.21 3.20 11.20
CA ARG A 60 -7.34 2.57 10.50
C ARG A 60 -6.88 1.63 9.39
N ILE A 61 -5.89 2.03 8.58
CA ILE A 61 -5.28 1.14 7.58
C ILE A 61 -4.71 -0.11 8.26
N LEU A 62 -4.02 0.06 9.39
CA LEU A 62 -3.52 -1.04 10.19
C LEU A 62 -4.65 -1.94 10.65
N ALA A 63 -5.77 -1.41 11.14
CA ALA A 63 -6.87 -2.24 11.61
C ALA A 63 -7.46 -3.13 10.49
N GLU A 64 -7.67 -2.55 9.31
CA GLU A 64 -8.41 -3.18 8.20
C GLU A 64 -7.54 -4.11 7.32
N ALA A 65 -6.23 -3.85 7.23
CA ALA A 65 -5.33 -4.66 6.43
C ALA A 65 -5.06 -6.04 7.04
N GLN A 66 -4.90 -7.05 6.18
CA GLN A 66 -4.54 -8.41 6.58
C GLN A 66 -3.03 -8.56 6.84
N LEU A 67 -2.19 -7.94 6.01
CA LEU A 67 -0.74 -7.91 6.10
C LEU A 67 -0.25 -6.55 5.60
N ILE A 68 0.74 -5.96 6.28
CA ILE A 68 1.36 -4.70 5.85
C ILE A 68 2.87 -4.87 5.70
N ILE A 69 3.40 -4.46 4.56
CA ILE A 69 4.83 -4.24 4.34
C ILE A 69 5.11 -2.74 4.44
N ASP A 70 5.72 -2.31 5.54
CA ASP A 70 6.04 -0.92 5.78
C ASP A 70 7.50 -0.62 5.41
N THR A 71 7.71 -0.11 4.20
CA THR A 71 9.04 0.27 3.69
C THR A 71 9.46 1.69 4.08
N ARG A 72 8.56 2.44 4.73
CA ARG A 72 8.74 3.87 5.04
C ARG A 72 8.70 4.18 6.52
N ASN A 73 8.58 3.15 7.35
CA ASN A 73 8.34 3.26 8.79
C ASN A 73 7.15 4.19 9.12
N ALA A 74 6.11 4.16 8.29
CA ALA A 74 4.91 4.98 8.45
C ALA A 74 4.12 4.60 9.70
N LEU A 75 4.12 3.32 10.07
CA LEU A 75 3.39 2.80 11.23
C LEU A 75 4.13 2.99 12.56
N ARG A 76 5.37 3.49 12.55
CA ARG A 76 6.17 3.82 13.75
C ARG A 76 6.10 2.71 14.82
N ASP A 77 5.90 3.04 16.10
CA ASP A 77 5.88 2.03 17.16
C ASP A 77 4.67 1.09 17.05
N GLY A 78 3.52 1.57 16.55
CA GLY A 78 2.32 0.74 16.36
C GLY A 78 2.55 -0.46 15.45
N GLY A 79 3.40 -0.30 14.42
CA GLY A 79 3.77 -1.40 13.53
C GLY A 79 4.86 -2.34 14.05
N ARG A 80 5.50 -2.09 15.21
CA ARG A 80 6.51 -3.01 15.77
C ARG A 80 5.91 -4.08 16.67
N SER A 81 4.76 -3.77 17.27
CA SER A 81 4.04 -4.66 18.19
C SER A 81 3.02 -5.55 17.49
N ASP A 82 2.71 -5.31 16.22
CA ASP A 82 1.69 -6.04 15.48
C ASP A 82 2.33 -7.13 14.61
N SER A 83 1.88 -8.37 14.78
CA SER A 83 2.42 -9.52 14.04
C SER A 83 2.10 -9.48 12.54
N LYS A 84 1.16 -8.65 12.10
CA LYS A 84 0.82 -8.50 10.68
C LYS A 84 1.61 -7.40 9.98
N VAL A 85 2.58 -6.78 10.65
CA VAL A 85 3.40 -5.73 10.06
C VAL A 85 4.83 -6.23 9.88
N VAL A 86 5.27 -6.26 8.63
CA VAL A 86 6.66 -6.52 8.25
C VAL A 86 7.31 -5.19 7.92
N LYS A 87 8.36 -4.86 8.66
CA LYS A 87 9.17 -3.65 8.41
C LYS A 87 10.46 -4.01 7.71
N LEU A 88 10.85 -3.18 6.75
CA LEU A 88 12.10 -3.30 5.99
C LEU A 88 13.05 -2.13 6.27
#